data_AF-A0A3D4QZT0-F1
#
_entry.id   AF-A0A3D4QZT0-F1
#
_cell.length_a   1.000
_cell.length_b   1.000
_cell.length_c   1.000
_cell.angle_alpha   90.00
_cell.angle_beta   90.00
_cell.angle_gamma   90.00
#
_symmetry.space_group_name_H-M   'P 1'
#
loop_
_entity.id
_entity.type
_entity.pdbx_description
1 polymer ?
#
loop_
_entity_poly.entity_id
_entity_poly.type
_entity_poly.pdbx_seq_one_letter_code
_entity_poly.pdbx_strand_id
1 'polypeptide(L)'
;LKPENAKALTQIATDWISTKSCADIVKLADENNFPAAEVADDYMIANEEWRRKRGSVVLFKDDVYGDLAIAGPSAMLSQTPSRTKWLARPLGYHNRLVLKKFLGLSEADIEKLEKKKVIGTFDDRPGLKPPVYYDLSKDPIYNYGKEVKK
;
A
#
# COMPACT_ATOMS: atom_id res chain seq x y z
N LEU A 1 -10.46 -5.09 38.82
CA LEU A 1 -11.37 -3.92 38.92
C LEU A 1 -12.81 -4.41 38.91
N LYS A 2 -13.69 -3.83 39.72
CA LYS A 2 -15.10 -4.20 39.74
C LYS A 2 -15.86 -3.46 38.61
N PRO A 3 -16.63 -4.11 37.73
CA PRO A 3 -17.28 -3.48 36.58
C PRO A 3 -18.15 -2.26 36.92
N GLU A 4 -18.83 -2.30 38.06
CA GLU A 4 -19.70 -1.22 38.55
C GLU A 4 -18.98 0.12 38.75
N ASN A 5 -17.66 0.10 38.97
CA ASN A 5 -16.86 1.30 39.18
C ASN A 5 -16.36 1.93 37.87
N ALA A 6 -16.48 1.24 36.73
CA ALA A 6 -15.84 1.66 35.49
C ALA A 6 -16.29 3.05 35.04
N LYS A 7 -17.61 3.33 35.06
CA LYS A 7 -18.15 4.62 34.62
C LYS A 7 -17.63 5.79 35.47
N ALA A 8 -17.59 5.64 36.78
CA ALA A 8 -17.12 6.68 37.69
C ALA A 8 -15.61 6.94 37.51
N LEU A 9 -14.81 5.88 37.38
CA LEU A 9 -13.37 6.00 37.14
C LEU A 9 -13.06 6.64 35.78
N THR A 10 -13.78 6.27 34.71
CA THR A 10 -13.64 6.89 33.39
C THR A 10 -13.95 8.39 33.43
N GLN A 11 -14.97 8.81 34.17
CA GLN A 11 -15.31 10.23 34.30
C GLN A 11 -14.16 11.01 34.97
N ILE A 12 -13.64 10.51 36.09
CA ILE A 12 -12.51 11.13 36.81
C ILE A 12 -11.29 11.27 35.89
N ALA A 13 -10.97 10.23 35.13
CA ALA A 13 -9.86 10.27 34.16
C ALA A 13 -10.12 11.27 33.03
N THR A 14 -11.33 11.30 32.48
CA THR A 14 -11.71 12.21 31.39
C THR A 14 -11.60 13.67 31.83
N ASP A 15 -12.14 13.99 33.01
CA ASP A 15 -12.10 15.34 33.57
C ASP A 15 -10.65 15.80 33.77
N TRP A 16 -9.80 14.93 34.33
CA TRP A 16 -8.37 15.23 34.49
C TRP A 16 -7.63 15.40 33.16
N ILE A 17 -7.82 14.48 32.19
CA ILE A 17 -7.17 14.55 30.86
C ILE A 17 -7.54 15.86 30.15
N SER A 18 -8.80 16.32 30.26
CA SER A 18 -9.27 17.54 29.62
C SER A 18 -8.54 18.81 30.05
N THR A 19 -7.82 18.77 31.18
CA THR A 19 -7.04 19.91 31.72
C THR A 19 -5.61 20.00 31.16
N LYS A 20 -5.19 19.07 30.30
CA LYS A 20 -3.80 18.94 29.82
C LYS A 20 -3.73 18.85 28.30
N SER A 21 -2.59 19.23 27.73
CA SER A 21 -2.33 18.93 26.31
C SER A 21 -2.03 17.45 26.10
N CYS A 22 -2.20 16.95 24.88
CA CYS A 22 -1.84 15.56 24.54
C CYS A 22 -0.37 15.26 24.83
N ALA A 23 0.52 16.19 24.48
CA ALA A 23 1.96 16.08 24.73
C ALA A 23 2.28 15.95 26.24
N ASP A 24 1.59 16.72 27.09
CA ASP A 24 1.78 16.62 28.55
C ASP A 24 1.31 15.27 29.09
N ILE A 25 0.20 14.73 28.58
CA ILE A 25 -0.31 13.42 28.98
C ILE A 25 0.66 12.31 28.58
N VAL A 26 1.17 12.32 27.35
CA VAL A 26 2.15 11.33 26.89
C VAL A 26 3.44 11.41 27.70
N LYS A 27 3.93 12.62 27.99
CA LYS A 27 5.09 12.82 28.86
C LYS A 27 4.85 12.27 30.27
N LEU A 28 3.69 12.54 30.86
CA LEU A 28 3.32 12.00 32.17
C LEU A 28 3.22 10.46 32.15
N ALA A 29 2.75 9.89 31.04
CA ALA A 29 2.64 8.46 30.84
C ALA A 29 4.00 7.78 30.89
N ASP A 30 5.00 8.35 30.20
CA ASP A 30 6.39 7.91 30.24
C ASP A 30 7.01 8.06 31.64
N GLU A 31 6.82 9.21 32.28
CA GLU A 31 7.37 9.49 33.63
C GLU A 31 6.76 8.60 34.72
N ASN A 32 5.48 8.23 34.60
CA ASN A 32 4.73 7.49 35.61
C ASN A 32 4.43 6.03 35.22
N ASN A 33 4.97 5.54 34.11
CA ASN A 33 4.84 4.16 33.62
C ASN A 33 3.38 3.68 33.45
N PHE A 34 2.51 4.51 32.86
CA PHE A 34 1.18 4.07 32.43
C PHE A 34 1.06 4.15 30.89
N PRO A 35 0.25 3.28 30.26
CA PRO A 35 0.13 3.28 28.81
C PRO A 35 -0.75 4.46 28.34
N ALA A 36 -0.17 5.35 27.55
CA ALA A 36 -0.88 6.34 26.76
C ALA A 36 -0.18 6.55 25.41
N ALA A 37 -0.94 6.93 24.39
CA ALA A 37 -0.43 7.32 23.09
C ALA A 37 -1.35 8.37 22.47
N GLU A 38 -0.79 9.20 21.61
CA GLU A 38 -1.57 10.11 20.79
C GLU A 38 -2.40 9.33 19.75
N VAL A 39 -3.61 9.80 19.48
CA VAL A 39 -4.42 9.30 18.36
C VAL A 39 -3.85 9.90 17.08
N ALA A 40 -3.06 9.11 16.34
CA ALA A 40 -2.41 9.56 15.11
C ALA A 40 -3.34 9.41 13.88
N ASP A 41 -3.31 10.41 13.01
CA ASP A 41 -3.93 10.33 11.68
C ASP A 41 -2.97 9.75 10.62
N ASP A 42 -3.47 9.57 9.40
CA ASP A 42 -2.71 8.99 8.29
C ASP A 42 -1.50 9.85 7.91
N TYR A 43 -1.60 11.18 8.02
CA TYR A 43 -0.51 12.09 7.69
C TYR A 43 0.63 11.97 8.71
N MET A 44 0.30 11.94 10.00
CA MET A 44 1.24 11.71 11.09
C MET A 44 1.94 10.36 10.89
N ILE A 45 1.18 9.28 10.71
CA ILE A 45 1.72 7.93 10.52
C ILE A 45 2.68 7.88 9.32
N ALA A 46 2.31 8.47 8.18
CA ALA A 46 3.14 8.48 6.98
C ALA A 46 4.46 9.27 7.13
N ASN A 47 4.52 10.19 8.10
CA ASN A 47 5.66 11.08 8.32
C ASN A 47 6.48 10.77 9.58
N GLU A 48 6.06 9.82 10.42
CA GLU A 48 6.82 9.39 11.59
C GLU A 48 8.14 8.68 11.25
N GLU A 49 9.25 9.24 11.75
CA GLU A 49 10.60 8.76 11.46
C GLU A 49 10.84 7.32 11.92
N TRP A 50 10.37 6.96 13.13
CA TRP A 50 10.58 5.61 13.68
C TRP A 50 9.81 4.54 12.89
N ARG A 51 8.64 4.88 12.33
CA ARG A 51 7.88 3.99 11.44
C ARG A 51 8.59 3.75 10.12
N ARG A 52 9.25 4.79 9.58
CA ARG A 52 10.10 4.68 8.39
C ARG A 52 11.33 3.82 8.67
N LYS A 53 12.04 4.08 9.77
CA LYS A 53 13.24 3.32 10.20
C LYS A 53 12.95 1.83 10.36
N ARG A 54 11.80 1.47 10.92
CA ARG A 54 11.40 0.06 11.12
C ARG A 54 10.71 -0.59 9.92
N GLY A 55 10.50 0.16 8.83
CA GLY A 55 9.90 -0.36 7.61
C GLY A 55 8.38 -0.55 7.65
N SER A 56 7.65 0.08 8.57
CA SER A 56 6.18 0.05 8.57
C SER A 56 5.54 1.11 7.69
N VAL A 57 6.29 2.18 7.41
CA VAL A 57 6.00 3.08 6.30
C VAL A 57 7.20 3.03 5.37
N VAL A 58 6.96 2.75 4.10
CA VAL A 58 8.01 2.61 3.09
C VAL A 58 7.81 3.69 2.05
N LEU A 59 8.86 4.46 1.77
CA LEU A 59 8.92 5.33 0.61
C LEU A 59 9.33 4.46 -0.58
N PHE A 60 8.40 4.25 -1.51
CA PHE A 60 8.55 3.33 -2.63
C PHE A 60 8.44 4.08 -3.95
N LYS A 61 9.43 3.88 -4.82
CA LYS A 61 9.41 4.37 -6.20
C LYS A 61 8.94 3.25 -7.12
N ASP A 62 7.75 3.40 -7.68
CA ASP A 62 7.18 2.47 -8.65
C ASP A 62 7.31 3.02 -10.07
N ASP A 63 7.68 2.18 -11.02
CA ASP A 63 7.85 2.60 -12.42
C ASP A 63 6.55 3.12 -13.04
N VAL A 64 5.39 2.59 -12.63
CA VAL A 64 4.07 2.98 -13.16
C VAL A 64 3.47 4.15 -12.37
N TYR A 65 3.57 4.12 -11.05
CA TYR A 65 2.87 5.07 -10.18
C TYR A 65 3.74 6.19 -9.60
N GLY A 66 5.06 6.14 -9.75
CA GLY A 66 5.99 7.13 -9.21
C GLY A 66 6.29 6.91 -7.72
N ASP A 67 6.59 8.00 -7.02
CA ASP A 67 6.98 7.97 -5.61
C ASP A 67 5.76 7.98 -4.69
N LEU A 68 5.64 6.97 -3.83
CA LEU A 68 4.52 6.80 -2.90
C LEU A 68 4.99 6.39 -1.51
N ALA A 69 4.27 6.84 -0.48
CA ALA A 69 4.37 6.29 0.86
C ALA A 69 3.36 5.14 0.99
N ILE A 70 3.84 3.94 1.27
CA ILE A 70 3.01 2.74 1.40
C ILE A 70 3.16 2.11 2.79
N ALA A 71 2.14 1.37 3.20
CA ALA A 71 2.27 0.49 4.35
C ALA A 71 3.30 -0.61 4.04
N GLY A 72 4.23 -0.81 4.96
CA GLY A 72 5.18 -1.91 4.91
C GLY A 72 4.59 -3.23 5.42
N PRO A 73 5.38 -4.31 5.42
CA PRO A 73 4.94 -5.60 5.95
C PRO A 73 4.63 -5.52 7.44
N SER A 74 3.56 -6.21 7.88
CA SER A 74 3.16 -6.25 9.29
C SER A 74 4.18 -6.96 10.20
N ALA A 75 5.00 -7.85 9.63
CA ALA A 75 6.01 -8.63 10.34
C ALA A 75 7.39 -8.51 9.69
N MET A 76 8.42 -8.46 10.52
CA MET A 76 9.82 -8.42 10.11
C MET A 76 10.45 -9.79 10.32
N LEU A 77 10.70 -10.51 9.23
CA LEU A 77 11.31 -11.83 9.25
C LEU A 77 12.82 -11.73 9.04
N SER A 78 13.61 -12.31 9.95
CA SER A 78 15.08 -12.23 9.91
C SER A 78 15.71 -13.06 8.79
N GLN A 79 15.14 -14.22 8.46
CA GLN A 79 15.65 -15.10 7.41
C GLN A 79 15.02 -14.86 6.04
N THR A 80 13.75 -14.45 6.02
CA THR A 80 12.95 -14.28 4.79
C THR A 80 12.25 -12.92 4.78
N PRO A 81 13.00 -11.80 4.85
CA PRO A 81 12.40 -10.46 4.89
C PRO A 81 11.51 -10.23 3.66
N SER A 82 10.33 -9.66 3.91
CA SER A 82 9.39 -9.28 2.87
C SER A 82 10.01 -8.23 1.93
N ARG A 83 9.61 -8.24 0.66
CA ARG A 83 10.06 -7.29 -0.35
C ARG A 83 8.88 -6.83 -1.19
N THR A 84 8.62 -5.54 -1.20
CA THR A 84 7.76 -4.91 -2.20
C THR A 84 8.57 -4.79 -3.50
N LYS A 85 8.13 -5.47 -4.56
CA LYS A 85 8.80 -5.41 -5.88
C LYS A 85 8.13 -4.41 -6.82
N TRP A 86 6.82 -4.26 -6.68
CA TRP A 86 5.98 -3.35 -7.45
C TRP A 86 4.67 -3.14 -6.70
N LEU A 87 3.94 -2.09 -7.07
CA LEU A 87 2.62 -1.78 -6.52
C LEU A 87 1.51 -2.47 -7.32
N ALA A 88 0.36 -1.82 -7.52
CA ALA A 88 -0.65 -2.32 -8.44
C ALA A 88 -0.11 -2.35 -9.89
N ARG A 89 -0.85 -2.93 -10.82
CA ARG A 89 -0.64 -2.74 -12.26
C ARG A 89 -2.01 -2.58 -12.94
N PRO A 90 -2.08 -1.88 -14.08
CA PRO A 90 -3.32 -1.75 -14.83
C PRO A 90 -3.94 -3.11 -15.17
N LEU A 91 -5.26 -3.13 -15.37
CA LEU A 91 -5.96 -4.36 -15.72
C LEU A 91 -5.38 -4.98 -16.99
N GLY A 92 -5.12 -6.29 -16.96
CA GLY A 92 -4.55 -7.03 -18.08
C GLY A 92 -3.05 -6.81 -18.31
N TYR A 93 -2.36 -6.06 -17.44
CA TYR A 93 -0.95 -5.67 -17.67
C TYR A 93 0.02 -6.83 -17.89
N HIS A 94 -0.20 -7.96 -17.22
CA HIS A 94 0.65 -9.14 -17.37
C HIS A 94 0.11 -10.19 -18.35
N ASN A 95 -1.02 -9.95 -19.04
CA ASN A 95 -1.67 -10.95 -19.89
C ASN A 95 -0.69 -11.52 -20.91
N ARG A 96 0.03 -10.65 -21.63
CA ARG A 96 0.96 -11.08 -22.67
C ARG A 96 2.15 -11.84 -22.09
N LEU A 97 2.72 -11.35 -20.99
CA LEU A 97 3.79 -12.05 -20.28
C LEU A 97 3.33 -13.46 -19.90
N VAL A 98 2.16 -13.62 -19.30
CA VAL A 98 1.67 -14.93 -18.84
C VAL A 98 1.32 -15.84 -20.00
N LEU A 99 0.46 -15.39 -20.90
CA LEU A 99 -0.05 -16.20 -22.02
C LEU A 99 1.09 -16.61 -22.97
N LYS A 100 2.01 -15.70 -23.29
CA LYS A 100 3.10 -15.99 -24.24
C LYS A 100 4.27 -16.70 -23.57
N LYS A 101 4.79 -16.19 -22.45
CA LYS A 101 6.01 -16.74 -21.82
C LYS A 101 5.75 -18.03 -21.07
N PHE A 102 4.68 -18.08 -20.29
CA PHE A 102 4.45 -19.20 -19.36
C PHE A 102 3.48 -20.23 -19.93
N LEU A 103 2.51 -19.83 -20.78
CA LEU A 103 1.56 -20.77 -21.40
C LEU A 103 1.88 -21.10 -22.87
N GLY A 104 2.84 -20.41 -23.48
CA GLY A 104 3.31 -20.72 -24.84
C GLY A 104 2.33 -20.40 -25.97
N LEU A 105 1.34 -19.53 -25.74
CA LEU A 105 0.42 -19.12 -26.81
C LEU A 105 1.14 -18.30 -27.88
N SER A 106 0.76 -18.54 -29.14
CA SER A 106 1.22 -17.73 -30.26
C SER A 106 0.57 -16.34 -30.27
N GLU A 107 1.11 -15.40 -31.05
CA GLU A 107 0.45 -14.11 -31.28
C GLU A 107 -0.97 -14.30 -31.85
N ALA A 108 -1.13 -15.23 -32.80
CA ALA A 108 -2.41 -15.52 -33.41
C ALA A 108 -3.44 -16.04 -32.40
N ASP A 109 -3.01 -16.86 -31.42
CA ASP A 109 -3.90 -17.35 -30.36
C ASP A 109 -4.35 -16.22 -29.44
N ILE A 110 -3.42 -15.34 -29.03
CA ILE A 110 -3.72 -14.18 -28.18
C ILE A 110 -4.68 -13.23 -28.90
N GLU A 111 -4.41 -12.87 -30.16
CA GLU A 111 -5.30 -12.03 -30.96
C GLU A 111 -6.69 -12.65 -31.15
N LYS A 112 -6.77 -13.98 -31.31
CA LYS A 112 -8.05 -14.70 -31.39
C LYS A 112 -8.84 -14.62 -30.09
N LEU A 113 -8.18 -14.71 -28.93
CA LEU A 113 -8.82 -14.56 -27.62
C LEU A 113 -9.29 -13.11 -27.39
N GLU A 114 -8.49 -12.12 -27.78
CA GLU A 114 -8.86 -10.69 -27.73
C GLU A 114 -10.08 -10.40 -28.61
N LYS A 115 -10.09 -10.87 -29.86
CA LYS A 115 -11.24 -10.72 -30.80
C LYS A 115 -12.52 -11.37 -30.26
N LYS A 116 -12.39 -12.52 -29.58
CA LYS A 116 -13.51 -13.20 -28.92
C LYS A 116 -13.91 -12.58 -27.58
N LYS A 117 -13.20 -11.55 -27.11
CA LYS A 117 -13.39 -10.91 -25.80
C LYS A 117 -13.29 -11.90 -24.62
N VAL A 118 -12.50 -12.96 -24.77
CA VAL A 118 -12.19 -13.91 -23.70
C VAL A 118 -11.13 -13.34 -22.76
N ILE A 119 -10.21 -12.55 -23.32
CA ILE A 119 -9.22 -11.75 -22.59
C ILE A 119 -9.37 -10.29 -23.00
N GLY A 120 -8.91 -9.38 -22.15
CA GLY A 120 -8.99 -7.94 -22.40
C GLY A 120 -7.94 -7.15 -21.63
N THR A 121 -7.97 -5.84 -21.83
CA THR A 121 -7.13 -4.87 -21.10
C THR A 121 -7.99 -3.91 -20.30
N PHE A 122 -7.37 -2.91 -19.68
CA PHE A 122 -8.04 -1.86 -18.95
C PHE A 122 -9.14 -1.16 -19.77
N ASP A 123 -10.16 -0.70 -19.06
CA ASP A 123 -11.18 0.19 -19.58
C ASP A 123 -11.05 1.56 -18.91
N ASP A 124 -11.94 2.49 -19.29
CA ASP A 124 -11.91 3.86 -18.77
C ASP A 124 -12.58 4.00 -17.40
N ARG A 125 -12.31 3.06 -16.48
CA ARG A 125 -12.75 3.14 -15.08
C ARG A 125 -11.59 3.50 -14.15
N PRO A 126 -11.83 4.38 -13.15
CA PRO A 126 -10.83 4.68 -12.12
C PRO A 126 -10.31 3.40 -11.46
N GLY A 127 -8.98 3.29 -11.33
CA GLY A 127 -8.30 2.14 -10.73
C GLY A 127 -8.02 0.97 -11.68
N LEU A 128 -8.57 0.96 -12.90
CA LEU A 128 -8.29 -0.09 -13.90
C LEU A 128 -7.31 0.36 -14.98
N LYS A 129 -7.36 1.64 -15.38
CA LYS A 129 -6.47 2.23 -16.40
C LYS A 129 -5.11 2.68 -15.83
N PRO A 130 -4.05 2.74 -16.65
CA PRO A 130 -2.80 3.36 -16.24
C PRO A 130 -2.99 4.81 -15.82
N PRO A 131 -2.08 5.34 -14.99
CA PRO A 131 -1.99 6.78 -14.75
C PRO A 131 -1.83 7.54 -16.07
N VAL A 132 -2.40 8.75 -16.13
CA VAL A 132 -2.40 9.60 -17.34
C VAL A 132 -1.00 9.96 -17.84
N TYR A 133 0.00 9.89 -16.95
CA TYR A 133 1.40 10.16 -17.25
C TYR A 133 2.21 8.93 -17.67
N TYR A 134 1.63 7.72 -17.61
CA TYR A 134 2.33 6.48 -17.91
C TYR A 134 1.94 5.93 -19.28
N ASP A 135 2.91 5.86 -20.20
CA ASP A 135 2.71 5.36 -21.56
C ASP A 135 2.88 3.83 -21.62
N LEU A 136 1.77 3.10 -21.44
CA LEU A 136 1.75 1.64 -21.53
C LEU A 136 2.17 1.10 -22.90
N SER A 137 2.09 1.87 -23.98
CA SER A 137 2.49 1.40 -25.31
C SER A 137 4.00 1.18 -25.43
N LYS A 138 4.78 1.80 -24.53
CA LYS A 138 6.23 1.68 -24.43
C LYS A 138 6.69 0.70 -23.37
N ASP A 139 5.77 0.20 -22.54
CA ASP A 139 6.11 -0.73 -21.46
C ASP A 139 6.46 -2.13 -22.03
N PRO A 140 7.67 -2.65 -21.75
CA PRO A 140 8.12 -3.91 -22.32
C PRO A 140 7.44 -5.16 -21.73
N ILE A 141 6.89 -5.06 -20.52
CA ILE A 141 6.17 -6.15 -19.86
C ILE A 141 4.72 -6.20 -20.36
N TYR A 142 4.06 -5.04 -20.44
CA TYR A 142 2.72 -4.91 -21.01
C TYR A 142 2.69 -5.40 -22.46
N ASN A 143 3.70 -5.01 -23.26
CA ASN A 143 3.81 -5.38 -24.66
C ASN A 143 4.69 -6.61 -24.90
N TYR A 144 4.85 -7.48 -23.89
CA TYR A 144 5.77 -8.61 -23.97
C TYR A 144 5.62 -9.40 -25.29
N GLY A 145 6.74 -9.54 -26.00
CA GLY A 145 6.82 -10.27 -27.26
C GLY A 145 6.16 -9.60 -28.48
N LYS A 146 5.72 -8.33 -28.38
CA LYS A 146 5.45 -7.47 -29.55
C LYS A 146 6.73 -6.73 -29.92
N GLU A 147 6.89 -6.43 -31.20
CA GLU A 147 7.87 -5.43 -31.64
C GLU A 147 7.39 -4.05 -31.16
N VAL A 148 7.98 -3.55 -30.07
CA VAL A 148 7.80 -2.16 -29.67
C VAL A 148 8.59 -1.35 -30.70
N LYS A 149 7.90 -0.64 -31.61
CA LYS A 149 8.56 0.32 -32.51
C LYS A 149 9.31 1.31 -31.64
N LYS A 150 10.64 1.32 -31.78
CA LYS A 150 11.52 2.31 -31.14
C LYS A 150 11.17 3.72 -31.57
#